data_AF-A0ABD1YLG8-F1
#
_entry.id   AF-A0ABD1YLG8-F1
#
_cell.length_a   1.000
_cell.length_b   1.000
_cell.length_c   1.000
_cell.angle_alpha   90.00
_cell.angle_beta   90.00
_cell.angle_gamma   90.00
#
_symmetry.space_group_name_H-M   'P 1'
#
loop_
_entity.id
_entity.type
_entity.pdbx_description
1 polymer ?
#
loop_
_entity_poly.entity_id
_entity_poly.type
_entity_poly.pdbx_seq_one_letter_code
_entity_poly.pdbx_strand_id
1 'polypeptide(L)'
;MSGGQKQRIQLARAVYQEADIYLLDDPLSAVDAHTGAIIFKDCVRSTLLNKTVILVTYQVEFLPAVDLILLPIDREILQSGSYSELAAAGSAFADLVSAHEETMNLHGDHVGGGSSGSSGEYDVIEMKQNLDRKQSKGQVAAGENENQLVKKEERETGDTGTTPYWDYLSQANGLLYLFGAAFVVGIFLVGQLMSNWWMASNVEKPGITMVRLVGVYAVINLGSGGFVALRTVFSYAMGMTASKVLYGRLMTSVFSSPMSFFDSTLLWEDSESSIIRPSNPR
;
A
#
# COMPACT_ATOMS: atom_id res chain seq x y z
N MET A 1 4.43 -13.28 -3.59
CA MET A 1 5.66 -13.96 -3.12
C MET A 1 5.53 -14.24 -1.63
N SER A 2 5.87 -15.45 -1.19
CA SER A 2 5.88 -15.79 0.25
C SER A 2 6.96 -15.02 1.02
N GLY A 3 6.87 -14.98 2.35
CA GLY A 3 7.87 -14.33 3.21
C GLY A 3 9.28 -14.88 2.97
N GLY A 4 9.45 -16.21 3.01
CA GLY A 4 10.72 -16.87 2.70
C GLY A 4 11.22 -16.63 1.28
N GLN A 5 10.33 -16.49 0.28
CA GLN A 5 10.74 -16.09 -1.07
C GLN A 5 11.31 -14.67 -1.09
N LYS A 6 10.64 -13.72 -0.42
CA LYS A 6 11.12 -12.33 -0.31
C LYS A 6 12.48 -12.27 0.39
N GLN A 7 12.65 -12.98 1.50
CA GLN A 7 13.93 -13.05 2.22
C GLN A 7 15.04 -13.64 1.36
N ARG A 8 14.81 -14.76 0.66
CA ARG A 8 15.83 -15.36 -0.23
C ARG A 8 16.24 -14.44 -1.37
N ILE A 9 15.29 -13.70 -1.95
CA ILE A 9 15.61 -12.71 -3.00
C ILE A 9 16.41 -11.54 -2.42
N GLN A 10 16.07 -11.06 -1.22
CA GLN A 10 16.81 -10.00 -0.54
C GLN A 10 18.24 -10.43 -0.19
N LEU A 11 18.41 -11.64 0.34
CA LEU A 11 19.72 -12.21 0.64
C LEU A 11 20.55 -12.39 -0.64
N ALA A 12 19.96 -12.92 -1.71
CA ALA A 12 20.63 -13.06 -3.00
C ALA A 12 21.06 -11.70 -3.55
N ARG A 13 20.22 -10.65 -3.43
CA ARG A 13 20.59 -9.28 -3.81
C ARG A 13 21.76 -8.74 -3.01
N ALA A 14 21.81 -9.00 -1.71
CA ALA A 14 22.92 -8.57 -0.86
C ALA A 14 24.22 -9.25 -1.30
N VAL A 15 24.22 -10.58 -1.43
CA VAL A 15 25.40 -11.37 -1.81
C VAL A 15 25.91 -11.00 -3.21
N TYR A 16 25.00 -10.74 -4.15
CA TYR A 16 25.35 -10.33 -5.51
C TYR A 16 26.06 -8.96 -5.58
N GLN A 17 25.94 -8.13 -4.54
CA GLN A 17 26.61 -6.83 -4.48
C GLN A 17 28.12 -6.96 -4.18
N GLU A 18 28.61 -8.12 -3.75
CA GLU A 18 30.03 -8.39 -3.43
C GLU A 18 30.67 -7.40 -2.44
N ALA A 19 29.89 -6.88 -1.49
CA ALA A 19 30.37 -5.96 -0.46
C ALA A 19 31.48 -6.58 0.43
N ASP A 20 32.25 -5.76 1.13
CA ASP A 20 33.26 -6.23 2.10
C ASP A 20 32.67 -6.59 3.47
N ILE A 21 31.56 -5.92 3.83
CA ILE A 21 30.86 -6.10 5.09
C ILE A 21 29.37 -6.38 4.81
N TYR A 22 28.84 -7.41 5.45
CA TYR A 22 27.44 -7.80 5.39
C TYR A 22 26.79 -7.66 6.77
N LEU A 23 25.67 -6.94 6.81
CA LEU A 23 24.82 -6.81 8.00
C LEU A 23 23.52 -7.55 7.71
N LEU A 24 23.33 -8.69 8.36
CA LEU A 24 22.18 -9.57 8.14
C LEU A 24 21.29 -9.54 9.38
N ASP A 25 20.12 -8.91 9.26
CA ASP A 25 19.12 -8.83 10.32
C ASP A 25 18.07 -9.94 10.12
N ASP A 26 18.20 -11.00 10.89
CA ASP A 26 17.35 -12.20 10.92
C ASP A 26 16.98 -12.76 9.53
N PRO A 27 17.98 -13.10 8.68
CA PRO A 27 17.77 -13.46 7.28
C PRO A 27 17.07 -14.81 7.04
N LEU A 28 16.91 -15.64 8.08
CA LEU A 28 16.43 -17.02 7.98
C LEU A 28 15.06 -17.25 8.66
N SER A 29 14.42 -16.23 9.23
CA SER A 29 13.23 -16.41 10.06
C SER A 29 11.94 -16.81 9.35
N ALA A 30 11.79 -16.47 8.06
CA ALA A 30 10.63 -16.88 7.26
C ALA A 30 10.94 -18.08 6.35
N VAL A 31 12.05 -18.76 6.60
CA VAL A 31 12.53 -19.94 5.86
C VAL A 31 12.39 -21.17 6.76
N ASP A 32 12.03 -22.33 6.18
CA ASP A 32 12.00 -23.60 6.90
C ASP A 32 13.41 -24.02 7.37
N ALA A 33 13.50 -24.77 8.47
CA ALA A 33 14.78 -25.14 9.09
C ALA A 33 15.76 -25.83 8.13
N HIS A 34 15.27 -26.74 7.27
CA HIS A 34 16.10 -27.45 6.30
C HIS A 34 16.69 -26.49 5.26
N THR A 35 15.86 -25.64 4.64
CA THR A 35 16.33 -24.63 3.69
C THR A 35 17.22 -23.59 4.38
N GLY A 36 16.90 -23.22 5.63
CA GLY A 36 17.72 -22.32 6.45
C GLY A 36 19.12 -22.87 6.67
N ALA A 37 19.25 -24.16 7.00
CA ALA A 37 20.53 -24.84 7.16
C ALA A 37 21.36 -24.85 5.87
N ILE A 38 20.74 -25.11 4.72
CA ILE A 38 21.40 -25.05 3.41
C ILE A 38 21.90 -23.63 3.13
N ILE A 39 21.05 -22.62 3.31
CA ILE A 39 21.43 -21.22 3.08
C ILE A 39 22.58 -20.82 4.02
N PHE A 40 22.51 -21.20 5.30
CA PHE A 40 23.56 -20.88 6.25
C PHE A 40 24.90 -21.54 5.86
N LYS A 41 24.89 -22.81 5.48
CA LYS A 41 26.10 -23.54 5.06
C LYS A 41 26.68 -23.00 3.74
N ASP A 42 25.86 -22.93 2.69
CA ASP A 42 26.33 -22.67 1.33
C ASP A 42 26.52 -21.16 1.07
N CYS A 43 25.66 -20.32 1.64
CA CYS A 43 25.73 -18.87 1.44
C CYS A 43 26.56 -18.21 2.54
N VAL A 44 26.15 -18.33 3.80
CA VAL A 44 26.77 -17.56 4.90
C VAL A 44 28.17 -18.07 5.23
N ARG A 45 28.37 -19.39 5.33
CA ARG A 45 29.70 -19.96 5.63
C ARG A 45 30.61 -20.12 4.43
N SER A 46 30.09 -20.52 3.28
CA SER A 46 30.92 -20.83 2.10
C SER A 46 31.10 -19.60 1.20
N THR A 47 30.01 -19.02 0.69
CA THR A 47 30.11 -17.90 -0.27
C THR A 47 30.69 -16.63 0.38
N LEU A 48 30.38 -16.37 1.65
CA LEU A 48 30.86 -15.20 2.40
C LEU A 48 32.10 -15.48 3.27
N LEU A 49 32.81 -16.61 3.07
CA LEU A 49 33.93 -17.03 3.92
C LEU A 49 35.02 -15.96 4.14
N ASN A 50 35.34 -15.20 3.09
CA ASN A 50 36.40 -14.18 3.11
C ASN A 50 35.86 -12.75 3.37
N LYS A 51 34.63 -12.62 3.87
CA LYS A 51 33.96 -11.33 4.07
C LYS A 51 33.58 -11.17 5.56
N THR A 52 33.44 -9.93 6.01
CA THR A 52 32.97 -9.68 7.39
C THR A 52 31.45 -9.78 7.42
N VAL A 53 30.92 -10.74 8.17
CA VAL A 53 29.47 -10.96 8.31
C VAL A 53 29.06 -10.72 9.76
N ILE A 54 28.12 -9.79 9.96
CA ILE A 54 27.44 -9.58 11.23
C ILE A 54 26.02 -10.12 11.06
N LEU A 55 25.72 -11.20 11.77
CA LEU A 55 24.43 -11.87 11.74
C LEU A 55 23.70 -11.62 13.07
N VAL A 56 22.55 -10.98 13.00
CA VAL A 56 21.59 -10.89 14.11
C VAL A 56 20.55 -11.98 13.88
N THR A 57 20.38 -12.89 14.84
CA THR A 57 19.36 -13.93 14.74
C THR A 57 18.85 -14.35 16.11
N TYR A 58 17.60 -14.79 16.13
CA TYR A 58 16.98 -15.45 17.28
C TYR A 58 17.20 -16.98 17.26
N GLN A 59 17.73 -17.54 16.17
CA GLN A 59 17.88 -18.99 15.99
C GLN A 59 19.20 -19.46 16.62
N VAL A 60 19.08 -20.16 17.75
CA VAL A 60 20.22 -20.64 18.57
C VAL A 60 20.99 -21.76 17.85
N GLU A 61 20.33 -22.47 16.94
CA GLU A 61 20.85 -23.63 16.18
C GLU A 61 22.13 -23.33 15.38
N PHE A 62 22.31 -22.09 14.93
CA PHE A 62 23.47 -21.69 14.13
C PHE A 62 24.64 -21.16 14.95
N LEU A 63 24.45 -20.90 16.25
CA LEU A 63 25.47 -20.35 17.12
C LEU A 63 26.74 -21.21 17.29
N PRO A 64 26.67 -22.56 17.30
CA PRO A 64 27.89 -23.38 17.39
C PRO A 64 28.83 -23.20 16.20
N ALA A 65 28.31 -22.75 15.05
CA ALA A 65 29.10 -22.57 13.86
C ALA A 65 29.78 -21.19 13.79
N VAL A 66 29.33 -20.17 14.51
CA VAL A 66 29.89 -18.80 14.36
C VAL A 66 31.21 -18.61 15.13
N ASP A 67 32.03 -17.66 14.68
CA ASP A 67 33.37 -17.45 15.24
C ASP A 67 33.33 -16.67 16.57
N LEU A 68 32.43 -15.69 16.68
CA LEU A 68 32.26 -14.83 17.86
C LEU A 68 30.77 -14.57 18.08
N ILE A 69 30.30 -14.82 19.29
CA ILE A 69 28.94 -14.53 19.74
C ILE A 69 28.99 -13.31 20.64
N LEU A 70 28.10 -12.34 20.42
CA LEU A 70 27.86 -11.21 21.29
C LEU A 70 26.43 -11.33 21.84
N LEU A 71 26.28 -11.40 23.16
CA LEU A 71 24.97 -11.50 23.81
C LEU A 71 24.56 -10.14 24.39
N PRO A 72 23.66 -9.39 23.73
CA PRO A 72 23.14 -8.14 24.26
C PRO A 72 22.01 -8.39 25.28
N ILE A 73 22.13 -7.79 26.47
CA ILE A 73 21.09 -7.77 27.52
C ILE A 73 20.95 -6.32 27.99
N ASP A 74 19.72 -5.81 28.09
CA ASP A 74 19.43 -4.44 28.53
C ASP A 74 20.20 -3.33 27.77
N ARG A 75 20.44 -3.55 26.47
CA ARG A 75 21.22 -2.67 25.57
C ARG A 75 22.72 -2.60 25.84
N GLU A 76 23.24 -3.44 26.75
CA GLU A 76 24.66 -3.62 26.99
C GLU A 76 25.10 -5.02 26.54
N ILE A 77 26.36 -5.16 26.12
CA ILE A 77 26.91 -6.47 25.78
C ILE A 77 27.35 -7.12 27.09
N LEU A 78 26.55 -8.07 27.59
CA LEU A 78 26.87 -8.75 28.84
C LEU A 78 28.04 -9.72 28.65
N GLN A 79 28.06 -10.41 27.50
CA GLN A 79 29.02 -11.47 27.21
C GLN A 79 29.44 -11.50 25.75
N SER A 80 30.69 -11.86 25.53
CA SER A 80 31.28 -12.06 24.21
C SER A 80 32.27 -13.22 24.26
N GLY A 81 32.20 -14.14 23.29
CA GLY A 81 33.13 -15.26 23.23
C GLY A 81 32.74 -16.29 22.17
N SER A 82 33.52 -17.36 22.08
CA SER A 82 33.14 -18.53 21.28
C SER A 82 32.02 -19.32 21.96
N TYR A 83 31.31 -20.16 21.20
CA TYR A 83 30.23 -21.00 21.73
C TYR A 83 30.69 -21.85 22.93
N SER A 84 31.85 -22.50 22.83
CA SER A 84 32.38 -23.36 23.90
C SER A 84 32.73 -22.60 25.18
N GLU A 85 33.23 -21.38 25.06
CA GLU A 85 33.58 -20.54 26.22
C GLU A 85 32.32 -20.06 26.94
N LEU A 86 31.31 -19.60 26.19
CA LEU A 86 30.05 -19.11 26.75
C LEU A 86 29.21 -20.24 27.35
N ALA A 87 29.23 -21.43 26.74
CA ALA A 87 28.55 -22.62 27.26
C ALA A 87 29.18 -23.11 28.57
N ALA A 88 30.51 -23.10 28.69
CA ALA A 88 31.22 -23.54 29.90
C ALA A 88 31.12 -22.53 31.07
N ALA A 89 30.89 -21.25 30.77
CA ALA A 89 30.83 -20.19 31.78
C ALA A 89 29.59 -20.23 32.68
N GLY A 90 28.62 -21.14 32.45
CA GLY A 90 27.46 -21.36 33.33
C GLY A 90 26.63 -20.10 33.55
N SER A 91 26.39 -19.35 32.48
CA SER A 91 25.90 -17.97 32.54
C SER A 91 24.58 -17.78 31.77
N ALA A 92 24.11 -16.53 31.61
CA ALA A 92 22.86 -16.20 30.91
C ALA A 92 22.74 -16.83 29.50
N PHE A 93 23.87 -17.09 28.84
CA PHE A 93 23.91 -17.84 27.58
C PHE A 93 23.48 -19.32 27.74
N ALA A 94 23.89 -19.98 28.82
CA ALA A 94 23.52 -21.37 29.10
C ALA A 94 22.01 -21.50 29.38
N ASP A 95 21.41 -20.53 30.08
CA ASP A 95 19.96 -20.48 30.30
C ASP A 95 19.20 -20.34 28.97
N LEU A 96 19.70 -19.52 28.04
CA LEU A 96 19.13 -19.34 26.70
C LEU A 96 19.21 -20.62 25.85
N VAL A 97 20.35 -21.32 25.89
CA VAL A 97 20.52 -22.60 25.17
C VAL A 97 19.64 -23.69 25.79
N SER A 98 19.60 -23.81 27.12
CA SER A 98 18.77 -24.80 27.82
C SER A 98 17.28 -24.60 27.54
N ALA A 99 16.80 -23.35 27.60
CA ALA A 99 15.39 -23.04 27.30
C ALA A 99 15.03 -23.36 25.83
N HIS A 100 15.97 -23.18 24.91
CA HIS A 100 15.80 -23.54 23.51
C HIS A 100 15.78 -25.06 23.29
N GLU A 101 16.67 -25.81 23.94
CA GLU A 101 16.67 -27.28 23.90
C GLU A 101 15.38 -27.86 24.50
N GLU A 102 14.87 -27.32 25.60
CA GLU A 102 13.59 -27.73 26.19
C GLU A 102 12.42 -27.50 25.23
N THR A 103 12.36 -26.34 24.56
CA THR A 103 11.28 -26.02 23.60
C THR A 103 11.34 -26.87 22.34
N MET A 104 12.54 -27.20 21.85
CA MET A 104 12.75 -28.13 20.73
C MET A 104 12.33 -29.56 21.09
N ASN A 105 12.68 -30.03 22.30
CA ASN A 105 12.31 -31.36 22.78
C ASN A 105 10.80 -31.50 23.02
N LEU A 106 10.12 -30.44 23.50
CA LEU A 106 8.67 -30.42 23.69
C LEU A 106 7.88 -30.48 22.38
N HIS A 107 8.42 -29.95 21.27
CA HIS A 107 7.80 -30.05 19.95
C HIS A 107 8.16 -31.35 19.19
N GLY A 108 9.10 -32.14 19.71
CA GLY A 108 9.54 -33.41 19.14
C GLY A 108 8.71 -34.65 19.54
N ASP A 109 7.86 -34.56 20.58
CA ASP A 109 7.21 -35.75 21.16
C ASP A 109 5.95 -36.24 20.41
N HIS A 110 5.77 -35.80 19.16
CA HIS A 110 4.77 -36.34 18.23
C HIS A 110 5.36 -37.09 17.03
N VAL A 111 6.57 -37.68 17.15
CA VAL A 111 6.96 -38.83 16.33
C VAL A 111 7.77 -39.79 17.19
N GLY A 112 7.20 -40.95 17.51
CA GLY A 112 7.78 -41.89 18.45
C GLY A 112 9.09 -42.53 17.99
N GLY A 113 10.01 -42.67 18.95
CA GLY A 113 10.77 -43.90 19.18
C GLY A 113 12.18 -44.02 18.58
N GLY A 114 13.20 -43.80 19.43
CA GLY A 114 14.38 -44.68 19.47
C GLY A 114 15.78 -44.06 19.31
N SER A 115 16.54 -44.10 20.41
CA SER A 115 18.02 -44.17 20.52
C SER A 115 18.87 -42.88 20.54
N SER A 116 19.30 -42.54 21.75
CA SER A 116 20.66 -42.21 22.22
C SER A 116 21.74 -41.76 21.24
N GLY A 117 22.20 -40.52 21.46
CA GLY A 117 23.61 -40.08 21.56
C GLY A 117 24.61 -40.49 20.47
N SER A 118 25.03 -39.50 19.67
CA SER A 118 26.42 -39.35 19.22
C SER A 118 26.62 -37.96 18.65
N SER A 119 27.66 -37.27 19.12
CA SER A 119 28.31 -36.18 18.39
C SER A 119 28.63 -36.69 16.98
N GLY A 120 28.23 -35.94 15.95
CA GLY A 120 28.45 -36.34 14.57
C GLY A 120 28.29 -35.16 13.62
N GLU A 121 29.42 -34.77 13.03
CA GLU A 121 29.59 -34.42 11.61
C GLU A 121 28.27 -34.31 10.82
N TYR A 122 27.95 -33.10 10.33
CA TYR A 122 26.89 -32.91 9.33
C TYR A 122 27.33 -33.47 7.98
N ASP A 123 27.26 -34.78 7.83
CA ASP A 123 27.44 -35.48 6.56
C ASP A 123 26.13 -35.37 5.76
N VAL A 124 26.19 -34.61 4.67
CA VAL A 124 25.05 -34.36 3.79
C VAL A 124 24.83 -35.61 2.94
N ILE A 125 23.76 -36.34 3.22
CA ILE A 125 23.23 -37.36 2.31
C ILE A 125 22.78 -36.63 1.03
N GLU A 126 23.57 -36.83 -0.03
CA GLU A 126 23.29 -36.35 -1.38
C GLU A 126 22.03 -37.05 -1.93
N MET A 127 20.85 -36.48 -1.69
CA MET A 127 19.60 -36.94 -2.29
C MET A 127 19.51 -36.42 -3.73
N LYS A 128 19.99 -37.25 -4.65
CA LYS A 128 19.85 -37.06 -6.10
C LYS A 128 18.36 -37.07 -6.49
N GLN A 129 17.76 -35.89 -6.64
CA GLN A 129 16.41 -35.75 -7.19
C GLN A 129 16.43 -36.09 -8.69
N ASN A 130 15.91 -37.27 -9.03
CA ASN A 130 15.41 -37.57 -10.36
C ASN A 130 14.15 -36.74 -10.62
N LEU A 131 14.32 -35.55 -11.19
CA LEU A 131 13.22 -34.80 -11.79
C LEU A 131 12.91 -35.39 -13.17
N ASP A 132 11.96 -36.32 -13.16
CA ASP A 132 11.36 -36.87 -14.37
C ASP A 132 10.70 -35.76 -15.20
N ARG A 133 11.31 -35.54 -16.35
CA ARG A 133 10.87 -34.65 -17.42
C ARG A 133 9.60 -35.21 -18.07
N LYS A 134 8.42 -34.91 -17.51
CA LYS A 134 7.17 -35.02 -18.27
C LYS A 134 6.98 -33.79 -19.15
N GLN A 135 7.44 -33.91 -20.40
CA GLN A 135 7.03 -33.06 -21.50
C GLN A 135 5.51 -33.18 -21.69
N SER A 136 4.76 -32.14 -21.31
CA SER A 136 3.48 -31.84 -21.94
C SER A 136 3.72 -30.74 -22.96
N LYS A 137 3.70 -31.11 -24.24
CA LYS A 137 3.62 -30.17 -25.36
C LYS A 137 2.22 -29.55 -25.35
N GLY A 138 2.08 -28.38 -24.73
CA GLY A 138 1.01 -27.43 -24.99
C GLY A 138 1.58 -26.28 -25.82
N GLN A 139 0.97 -25.98 -26.97
CA GLN A 139 1.42 -24.98 -27.93
C GLN A 139 1.60 -23.60 -27.29
N VAL A 140 2.79 -23.04 -27.49
CA VAL A 140 3.12 -21.64 -27.23
C VAL A 140 2.50 -20.81 -28.36
N ALA A 141 1.39 -20.15 -28.08
CA ALA A 141 1.01 -18.93 -28.78
C ALA A 141 1.51 -17.78 -27.92
N ALA A 142 2.59 -17.15 -28.37
CA ALA A 142 3.17 -15.97 -27.73
C ALA A 142 2.16 -14.80 -27.81
N GLY A 143 1.41 -14.60 -26.73
CA GLY A 143 0.74 -13.34 -26.42
C GLY A 143 1.63 -12.56 -25.46
N GLU A 144 2.07 -11.37 -25.87
CA GLU A 144 2.76 -10.44 -24.98
C GLU A 144 1.85 -10.14 -23.77
N ASN A 145 2.40 -10.34 -22.56
CA ASN A 145 1.86 -9.97 -21.22
C ASN A 145 1.14 -11.05 -20.38
N GLU A 146 1.61 -12.30 -20.33
CA GLU A 146 1.05 -13.28 -19.37
C GLU A 146 1.48 -13.07 -17.90
N ASN A 147 2.54 -12.31 -17.61
CA ASN A 147 3.11 -12.21 -16.24
C ASN A 147 3.12 -10.80 -15.63
N GLN A 148 2.46 -9.82 -16.25
CA GLN A 148 2.41 -8.47 -15.70
C GLN A 148 1.22 -8.34 -14.73
N LEU A 149 1.46 -8.60 -13.45
CA LEU A 149 0.44 -8.49 -12.39
C LEU A 149 -0.10 -7.07 -12.25
N VAL A 150 0.72 -6.08 -12.56
CA VAL A 150 0.38 -4.66 -12.43
C VAL A 150 -0.22 -4.14 -13.74
N LYS A 151 -1.51 -3.80 -13.70
CA LYS A 151 -2.21 -3.14 -14.80
C LYS A 151 -1.93 -1.63 -14.73
N LYS A 152 -1.42 -1.05 -15.81
CA LYS A 152 -1.29 0.42 -15.92
C LYS A 152 -2.68 1.02 -16.04
N GLU A 153 -2.93 2.12 -15.34
CA GLU A 153 -4.21 2.83 -15.43
C GLU A 153 -4.37 3.38 -16.85
N GLU A 154 -5.33 2.84 -17.60
CA GLU A 154 -5.70 3.35 -18.91
C GLU A 154 -6.64 4.53 -18.70
N ARG A 155 -6.11 5.74 -18.86
CA ARG A 155 -6.91 6.95 -18.88
C ARG A 155 -7.64 7.02 -20.21
N GLU A 156 -8.97 7.04 -20.18
CA GLU A 156 -9.74 7.36 -21.38
C GLU A 156 -9.40 8.80 -21.79
N THR A 157 -8.62 8.95 -22.87
CA THR A 157 -8.33 10.24 -23.50
C THR A 157 -9.36 10.49 -24.59
N GLY A 158 -10.45 11.17 -24.25
CA GLY A 158 -11.54 11.52 -25.16
C GLY A 158 -12.56 12.45 -24.52
N ASP A 159 -13.54 12.92 -25.30
CA ASP A 159 -14.70 13.64 -24.78
C ASP A 159 -15.55 12.66 -23.95
N THR A 160 -15.65 12.91 -22.65
CA THR A 160 -16.31 12.00 -21.69
C THR A 160 -17.84 12.00 -21.80
N GLY A 161 -18.39 12.63 -22.84
CA GLY A 161 -19.82 12.71 -23.08
C GLY A 161 -20.58 13.40 -21.94
N THR A 162 -21.90 13.28 -21.95
CA THR A 162 -22.77 13.90 -20.91
C THR A 162 -23.10 12.95 -19.77
N THR A 163 -22.77 11.67 -19.87
CA THR A 163 -23.10 10.62 -18.90
C THR A 163 -22.60 10.93 -17.48
N PRO A 164 -21.36 11.40 -17.25
CA PRO A 164 -20.87 11.69 -15.90
C PRO A 164 -21.65 12.81 -15.21
N TYR A 165 -22.15 13.78 -15.99
CA TYR A 165 -22.98 14.87 -15.47
C TYR A 165 -24.36 14.36 -15.06
N TRP A 166 -24.97 13.48 -15.86
CA TRP A 166 -26.23 12.83 -15.52
C TRP A 166 -26.11 11.91 -14.30
N ASP A 167 -24.99 11.22 -14.14
CA ASP A 167 -24.71 10.40 -12.96
C ASP A 167 -24.50 11.24 -11.70
N TYR A 168 -23.91 12.43 -11.83
CA TYR A 168 -23.82 13.39 -10.74
C TYR A 168 -25.21 13.95 -10.36
N LEU A 169 -26.02 14.28 -11.36
CA LEU A 169 -27.35 14.90 -11.19
C LEU A 169 -28.41 13.93 -10.63
N SER A 170 -28.33 12.66 -11.00
CA SER A 170 -29.28 11.63 -10.56
C SER A 170 -29.03 11.17 -9.12
N GLN A 171 -27.88 11.51 -8.53
CA GLN A 171 -27.57 11.14 -7.15
C GLN A 171 -28.34 11.99 -6.13
N ALA A 172 -28.92 11.28 -5.15
CA ALA A 172 -29.45 11.85 -3.91
C ALA A 172 -30.49 12.99 -4.07
N ASN A 173 -31.50 12.77 -4.93
CA ASN A 173 -32.51 13.78 -5.28
C ASN A 173 -31.88 15.09 -5.82
N GLY A 174 -30.66 15.03 -6.37
CA GLY A 174 -29.96 16.19 -6.94
C GLY A 174 -30.78 16.94 -7.98
N LEU A 175 -31.63 16.23 -8.72
CA LEU A 175 -32.59 16.80 -9.65
C LEU A 175 -33.60 17.75 -8.97
N LEU A 176 -34.10 17.41 -7.78
CA LEU A 176 -35.04 18.24 -7.02
C LEU A 176 -34.34 19.52 -6.51
N TYR A 177 -33.11 19.41 -6.02
CA TYR A 177 -32.31 20.57 -5.62
C TYR A 177 -31.95 21.45 -6.82
N LEU A 178 -31.68 20.87 -7.99
CA LEU A 178 -31.42 21.60 -9.22
C LEU A 178 -32.68 22.36 -9.68
N PHE A 179 -33.84 21.71 -9.71
CA PHE A 179 -35.09 22.38 -10.05
C PHE A 179 -35.44 23.49 -9.06
N GLY A 180 -35.21 23.28 -7.77
CA GLY A 180 -35.36 24.31 -6.74
C GLY A 180 -34.42 25.50 -6.96
N ALA A 181 -33.14 25.25 -7.25
CA ALA A 181 -32.17 26.30 -7.55
C ALA A 181 -32.51 27.06 -8.83
N ALA A 182 -32.91 26.35 -9.90
CA ALA A 182 -33.33 26.94 -11.17
C ALA A 182 -34.57 27.82 -11.00
N PHE A 183 -35.53 27.38 -10.18
CA PHE A 183 -36.73 28.16 -9.85
C PHE A 183 -36.40 29.45 -9.10
N VAL A 184 -35.51 29.38 -8.09
CA VAL A 184 -35.04 30.56 -7.34
C VAL A 184 -34.29 31.53 -8.25
N VAL A 185 -33.47 31.02 -9.17
CA VAL A 185 -32.79 31.81 -10.21
C VAL A 185 -33.81 32.47 -11.14
N GLY A 186 -34.85 31.75 -11.57
CA GLY A 186 -35.93 32.31 -12.39
C GLY A 186 -36.64 33.47 -11.71
N ILE A 187 -37.01 33.34 -10.43
CA ILE A 187 -37.62 34.42 -9.65
C ILE A 187 -36.67 35.62 -9.54
N PHE A 188 -35.38 35.37 -9.30
CA PHE A 188 -34.37 36.42 -9.26
C PHE A 188 -34.27 37.17 -10.60
N LEU A 189 -34.25 36.46 -11.73
CA LEU A 189 -34.23 37.08 -13.07
C LEU A 189 -35.48 37.94 -13.30
N VAL A 190 -36.67 37.43 -12.96
CA VAL A 190 -37.92 38.18 -13.10
C VAL A 190 -37.88 39.44 -12.23
N GLY A 191 -37.41 39.35 -10.99
CA GLY A 191 -37.24 40.50 -10.11
C GLY A 191 -36.29 41.56 -10.68
N GLN A 192 -35.18 41.14 -11.29
CA GLN A 192 -34.22 42.04 -11.95
C GLN A 192 -34.81 42.70 -13.19
N LEU A 193 -35.52 41.94 -14.04
CA LEU A 193 -36.21 42.48 -15.21
C LEU A 193 -37.31 43.48 -14.80
N MET A 194 -38.05 43.19 -13.73
CA MET A 194 -39.07 44.08 -13.19
C MET A 194 -38.46 45.38 -12.64
N SER A 195 -37.30 45.29 -11.96
CA SER A 195 -36.54 46.45 -11.48
C SER A 195 -36.06 47.34 -12.63
N ASN A 196 -35.47 46.72 -13.66
CA ASN A 196 -34.98 47.42 -14.85
C ASN A 196 -36.12 48.04 -15.67
N TRP A 197 -37.23 47.32 -15.82
CA TRP A 197 -38.42 47.82 -16.50
C TRP A 197 -39.05 49.00 -15.76
N TRP A 198 -39.11 48.94 -14.42
CA TRP A 198 -39.59 50.04 -13.59
C TRP A 198 -38.75 51.31 -13.77
N MET A 199 -37.43 51.18 -13.79
CA MET A 199 -36.51 52.30 -14.02
C MET A 199 -36.73 52.91 -15.42
N ALA A 200 -36.74 52.05 -16.45
CA ALA A 200 -36.90 52.48 -17.84
C ALA A 200 -38.23 53.19 -18.11
N SER A 201 -39.34 52.71 -17.55
CA SER A 201 -40.67 53.30 -17.80
C SER A 201 -40.89 54.66 -17.11
N ASN A 202 -40.19 54.93 -16.02
CA ASN A 202 -40.48 56.07 -15.15
C ASN A 202 -39.41 57.19 -15.21
N VAL A 203 -38.32 57.00 -15.94
CA VAL A 203 -37.23 57.97 -16.04
C VAL A 203 -37.62 59.24 -16.82
N GLU A 204 -38.55 59.14 -17.77
CA GLU A 204 -38.97 60.25 -18.64
C GLU A 204 -40.26 60.95 -18.18
N LYS A 205 -40.92 60.48 -17.10
CA LYS A 205 -42.21 61.03 -16.66
C LYS A 205 -42.01 62.26 -15.76
N PRO A 206 -42.55 63.44 -16.12
CA PRO A 206 -42.31 64.71 -15.41
C PRO A 206 -42.98 64.83 -14.03
N GLY A 207 -43.63 63.78 -13.52
CA GLY A 207 -44.38 63.78 -12.25
C GLY A 207 -43.77 62.95 -11.11
N ILE A 208 -42.59 62.33 -11.31
CA ILE A 208 -41.97 61.43 -10.32
C ILE A 208 -40.67 62.05 -9.82
N THR A 209 -40.57 62.31 -8.51
CA THR A 209 -39.34 62.78 -7.87
C THR A 209 -38.24 61.72 -7.97
N MET A 210 -37.01 62.14 -8.29
CA MET A 210 -35.83 61.26 -8.39
C MET A 210 -35.65 60.33 -7.17
N VAL A 211 -35.92 60.84 -5.97
CA VAL A 211 -35.85 60.07 -4.71
C VAL A 211 -36.81 58.88 -4.69
N ARG A 212 -38.04 59.04 -5.23
CA ARG A 212 -39.02 57.96 -5.30
C ARG A 212 -38.65 56.92 -6.35
N LEU A 213 -38.08 57.35 -7.49
CA LEU A 213 -37.62 56.47 -8.56
C LEU A 213 -36.49 55.55 -8.07
N VAL A 214 -35.44 56.14 -7.49
CA VAL A 214 -34.28 55.41 -6.95
C VAL A 214 -34.67 54.60 -5.71
N GLY A 215 -35.57 55.11 -4.86
CA GLY A 215 -36.03 54.41 -3.66
C GLY A 215 -36.72 53.08 -3.97
N VAL A 216 -37.65 53.05 -4.93
CA VAL A 216 -38.33 51.80 -5.34
C VAL A 216 -37.35 50.81 -5.97
N TYR A 217 -36.44 51.29 -6.81
CA TYR A 217 -35.37 50.47 -7.39
C TYR A 217 -34.46 49.85 -6.32
N ALA A 218 -34.07 50.63 -5.30
CA ALA A 218 -33.23 50.17 -4.21
C ALA A 218 -33.93 49.11 -3.36
N VAL A 219 -35.23 49.28 -3.07
CA VAL A 219 -36.01 48.30 -2.29
C VAL A 219 -36.14 46.96 -3.03
N ILE A 220 -36.41 46.97 -4.34
CA ILE A 220 -36.52 45.75 -5.15
C ILE A 220 -35.16 45.01 -5.19
N ASN A 221 -34.07 45.74 -5.39
CA ASN A 221 -32.72 45.16 -5.42
C ASN A 221 -32.29 44.62 -4.05
N LEU A 222 -32.59 45.33 -2.97
CA LEU A 222 -32.30 44.88 -1.61
C LEU A 222 -33.07 43.58 -1.28
N GLY A 223 -34.34 43.52 -1.68
CA GLY A 223 -35.17 42.30 -1.56
C GLY A 223 -34.62 41.14 -2.40
N SER A 224 -34.04 41.42 -3.56
CA SER A 224 -33.44 40.40 -4.43
C SER A 224 -32.24 39.67 -3.79
N GLY A 225 -31.54 40.31 -2.84
CA GLY A 225 -30.42 39.71 -2.12
C GLY A 225 -30.80 38.45 -1.32
N GLY A 226 -32.03 38.40 -0.78
CA GLY A 226 -32.54 37.21 -0.10
C GLY A 226 -32.67 36.00 -1.01
N PHE A 227 -33.06 36.20 -2.27
CA PHE A 227 -33.15 35.14 -3.27
C PHE A 227 -31.76 34.61 -3.67
N VAL A 228 -30.74 35.48 -3.69
CA VAL A 228 -29.35 35.05 -3.91
C VAL A 228 -28.86 34.17 -2.77
N ALA A 229 -29.13 34.55 -1.51
CA ALA A 229 -28.78 33.72 -0.36
C ALA A 229 -29.47 32.36 -0.41
N LEU A 230 -30.76 32.33 -0.74
CA LEU A 230 -31.53 31.09 -0.88
C LEU A 230 -30.97 30.19 -1.99
N ARG A 231 -30.61 30.75 -3.15
CA ARG A 231 -29.94 30.02 -4.24
C ARG A 231 -28.67 29.35 -3.75
N THR A 232 -27.82 30.07 -3.02
CA THR A 232 -26.56 29.55 -2.48
C THR A 232 -26.80 28.35 -1.56
N VAL A 233 -27.83 28.40 -0.71
CA VAL A 233 -28.21 27.28 0.17
C VAL A 233 -28.60 26.04 -0.63
N PHE A 234 -29.41 26.19 -1.69
CA PHE A 234 -29.80 25.06 -2.56
C PHE A 234 -28.60 24.45 -3.29
N SER A 235 -27.73 25.27 -3.87
CA SER A 235 -26.51 24.78 -4.56
C SER A 235 -25.54 24.09 -3.60
N TYR A 236 -25.38 24.63 -2.39
CA TYR A 236 -24.55 24.01 -1.35
C TYR A 236 -25.12 22.67 -0.87
N ALA A 237 -26.43 22.61 -0.62
CA ALA A 237 -27.11 21.37 -0.23
C ALA A 237 -26.97 20.27 -1.28
N MET A 238 -27.11 20.62 -2.57
CA MET A 238 -26.88 19.70 -3.68
C MET A 238 -25.44 19.16 -3.67
N GLY A 239 -24.44 20.03 -3.58
CA GLY A 239 -23.03 19.64 -3.60
C GLY A 239 -22.63 18.75 -2.43
N MET A 240 -23.07 19.06 -1.21
CA MET A 240 -22.80 18.23 -0.04
C MET A 240 -23.44 16.84 -0.14
N THR A 241 -24.68 16.77 -0.59
CA THR A 241 -25.40 15.49 -0.67
C THR A 241 -24.78 14.59 -1.75
N ALA A 242 -24.47 15.15 -2.92
CA ALA A 242 -23.77 14.43 -3.98
C ALA A 242 -22.39 13.93 -3.51
N SER A 243 -21.61 14.78 -2.84
CA SER A 243 -20.29 14.41 -2.30
C SER A 243 -20.37 13.24 -1.31
N LYS A 244 -21.31 13.27 -0.35
CA LYS A 244 -21.49 12.18 0.62
C LYS A 244 -21.87 10.87 -0.05
N VAL A 245 -22.76 10.89 -1.04
CA VAL A 245 -23.19 9.69 -1.75
C VAL A 245 -22.08 9.11 -2.63
N LEU A 246 -21.37 9.97 -3.38
CA LEU A 246 -20.21 9.56 -4.18
C LEU A 246 -19.13 8.94 -3.30
N TYR A 247 -18.75 9.62 -2.22
CA TYR A 247 -17.74 9.14 -1.29
C TYR A 247 -18.14 7.82 -0.64
N GLY A 248 -19.38 7.72 -0.15
CA GLY A 248 -19.90 6.49 0.45
C GLY A 248 -19.85 5.31 -0.53
N ARG A 249 -20.30 5.51 -1.77
CA ARG A 249 -20.26 4.48 -2.82
C ARG A 249 -18.84 4.07 -3.18
N LEU A 250 -17.94 5.03 -3.35
CA LEU A 250 -16.54 4.75 -3.64
C LEU A 250 -15.92 3.93 -2.50
N MET A 251 -16.12 4.36 -1.26
CA MET A 251 -15.58 3.69 -0.09
C MET A 251 -16.10 2.25 0.04
N THR A 252 -17.42 2.05 -0.10
CA THR A 252 -18.00 0.69 -0.08
C THR A 252 -17.50 -0.15 -1.25
N SER A 253 -17.35 0.42 -2.44
CA SER A 253 -16.83 -0.29 -3.62
C SER A 253 -15.38 -0.72 -3.42
N VAL A 254 -14.52 0.17 -2.91
CA VAL A 254 -13.11 -0.13 -2.61
C VAL A 254 -13.01 -1.22 -1.56
N PHE A 255 -13.73 -1.12 -0.44
CA PHE A 255 -13.68 -2.16 0.60
C PHE A 255 -14.31 -3.50 0.19
N SER A 256 -15.25 -3.48 -0.74
CA SER A 256 -15.86 -4.71 -1.27
C SER A 256 -15.03 -5.33 -2.41
N SER A 257 -13.95 -4.67 -2.83
CA SER A 257 -13.09 -5.18 -3.90
C SER A 257 -12.22 -6.34 -3.41
N PRO A 258 -11.98 -7.38 -4.22
CA PRO A 258 -11.13 -8.50 -3.84
C PRO A 258 -9.67 -8.06 -3.69
N MET A 259 -8.88 -8.78 -2.89
CA MET A 259 -7.44 -8.48 -2.71
C MET A 259 -6.66 -8.45 -4.05
N SER A 260 -7.10 -9.21 -5.06
CA SER A 260 -6.52 -9.18 -6.41
C SER A 260 -6.61 -7.81 -7.09
N PHE A 261 -7.60 -6.98 -6.77
CA PHE A 261 -7.70 -5.61 -7.27
C PHE A 261 -6.56 -4.74 -6.72
N PHE A 262 -6.22 -4.91 -5.44
CA PHE A 262 -5.14 -4.17 -4.79
C PHE A 262 -3.75 -4.65 -5.23
N ASP A 263 -3.60 -5.94 -5.52
CA ASP A 263 -2.34 -6.49 -6.04
C ASP A 263 -2.05 -6.06 -7.49
N SER A 264 -3.10 -5.75 -8.26
CA SER A 264 -2.98 -5.37 -9.67
C SER A 264 -3.01 -3.86 -9.93
N THR A 265 -3.55 -3.08 -9.01
CA THR A 265 -3.63 -1.62 -9.11
C THR A 265 -2.47 -1.00 -8.34
N LEU A 266 -1.68 -0.16 -9.00
CA LEU A 266 -0.58 0.56 -8.34
C LEU A 266 -1.13 1.45 -7.22
N LEU A 267 -0.61 1.25 -6.01
CA LEU A 267 -0.60 2.32 -5.01
C LEU A 267 0.29 3.44 -5.60
N TRP A 268 -0.23 4.67 -5.56
CA TRP A 268 0.21 5.89 -6.28
C TRP A 268 1.73 6.18 -6.34
N GLU A 269 2.55 5.57 -5.48
CA GLU A 269 4.00 5.77 -5.36
C GLU A 269 4.79 5.40 -6.63
N ASP A 270 4.35 4.39 -7.39
CA ASP A 270 5.11 3.92 -8.57
C ASP A 270 4.83 4.72 -9.85
N SER A 271 3.80 5.57 -9.86
CA SER A 271 3.41 6.34 -11.06
C SER A 271 4.42 7.43 -11.44
N GLU A 272 5.08 8.06 -10.47
CA GLU A 272 6.09 9.11 -10.71
C GLU A 272 7.39 8.57 -11.31
N SER A 273 7.76 7.31 -11.02
CA SER A 273 8.98 6.70 -11.54
C SER A 273 8.99 6.56 -13.07
N SER A 274 7.82 6.59 -13.70
CA SER A 274 7.63 6.55 -15.15
C SER A 274 7.69 7.92 -15.82
N ILE A 275 7.58 9.01 -15.05
CA ILE A 275 7.59 10.40 -15.55
C ILE A 275 9.03 10.91 -15.76
N ILE A 276 10.02 10.33 -15.05
CA ILE A 276 11.41 10.81 -15.01
C ILE A 276 12.40 9.90 -15.79
N ARG A 277 11.93 9.15 -16.80
CA ARG A 277 12.87 8.56 -17.77
C ARG A 277 12.94 9.45 -19.01
N PRO A 278 13.97 10.31 -19.16
CA PRO A 278 14.20 10.98 -20.43
C PRO A 278 14.45 9.91 -21.49
N SER A 279 13.63 9.96 -22.54
CA SER A 279 13.85 9.18 -23.76
C SER A 279 15.24 9.51 -24.30
N ASN A 280 16.17 8.57 -24.18
CA ASN A 280 17.48 8.69 -24.81
C ASN A 280 17.28 8.69 -26.33
N PRO A 281 17.61 9.77 -27.06
CA PRO A 281 17.59 9.73 -28.52
C PRO A 281 18.81 8.94 -28.98
N ARG A 282 18.58 8.03 -29.94
CA ARG A 282 19.64 7.39 -30.73
C ARG A 282 20.38 8.42 -31.56
#